data_AF-A0A957BPG2-F1
#
_entry.id   AF-A0A957BPG2-F1
#
_cell.length_a   1.000
_cell.length_b   1.000
_cell.length_c   1.000
_cell.angle_alpha   90.00
_cell.angle_beta   90.00
_cell.angle_gamma   90.00
#
_symmetry.space_group_name_H-M   'P 1'
#
loop_
_entity.id
_entity.type
_entity.pdbx_description
1 polymer ?
#
loop_
_entity_poly.entity_id
_entity_poly.type
_entity_poly.pdbx_seq_one_letter_code
_entity_poly.pdbx_strand_id
1 'polypeptide(L)'
;DTDGDGEPIELPLTNVLYAEWVPGRESTIAYSTAEPRSTPPGWQAYNDLWLVRIDPASGELINPQRVVENNSGGFAGWWGTGFAWSADGTRLAYARANGIGLIDLDTGDFEPLVTYTPFNSPQSWSWRANVSWSADDQFLLTTVHGSPIGSEPPETSPAFHVAVAEASGAFSVDIADNAGIWSTPDYAPPVTDADGAAINEQIAYLRARSINNSISESAEYDLVVADRDGSNATVVFPASSAQPGLRAREFAWAPDGRSISFVYQGSLWLVDVESGIANQLTLDSGAARPVWTR
;
A
#
# COMPACT_ATOMS: atom_id res chain seq x y z
N ASP A 1 21.86 -3.32 -1.57
CA ASP A 1 23.22 -2.76 -1.72
C ASP A 1 23.23 -1.65 -2.76
N THR A 2 22.96 -0.42 -2.31
CA THR A 2 23.09 0.81 -3.11
C THR A 2 24.46 1.47 -2.92
N ASP A 3 25.39 0.81 -2.21
CA ASP A 3 26.76 1.30 -1.99
C ASP A 3 27.70 0.91 -3.15
N GLY A 4 27.17 0.29 -4.21
CA GLY A 4 27.95 -0.12 -5.37
C GLY A 4 28.30 1.05 -6.28
N ASP A 5 29.60 1.24 -6.55
CA ASP A 5 30.18 2.06 -7.63
C ASP A 5 29.73 1.65 -9.07
N GLY A 6 28.56 1.02 -9.21
CA GLY A 6 28.00 0.58 -10.49
C GLY A 6 27.39 1.76 -11.25
N GLU A 7 27.75 1.88 -12.53
CA GLU A 7 27.12 2.84 -13.43
C GLU A 7 25.65 2.42 -13.69
N PRO A 8 24.66 3.31 -13.47
CA PRO A 8 23.26 3.00 -13.73
C PRO A 8 23.05 2.62 -15.20
N ILE A 9 22.31 1.53 -15.43
CA ILE A 9 21.95 1.09 -16.78
C ILE A 9 20.52 1.55 -17.09
N GLU A 10 20.37 2.34 -18.15
CA GLU A 10 19.07 2.76 -18.64
C GLU A 10 18.35 1.59 -19.32
N LEU A 11 17.15 1.26 -18.84
CA LEU A 11 16.30 0.26 -19.48
C LEU A 11 15.52 0.91 -20.64
N PRO A 12 15.28 0.20 -21.76
CA PRO A 12 14.51 0.71 -22.88
C PRO A 12 12.99 0.68 -22.61
N LEU A 13 12.57 1.04 -21.39
CA LEU A 13 11.18 1.12 -20.94
C LEU A 13 10.78 2.59 -20.79
N THR A 14 9.60 2.94 -21.30
CA THR A 14 9.07 4.30 -21.22
C THR A 14 7.63 4.30 -20.74
N ASN A 15 7.19 5.43 -20.18
CA ASN A 15 5.83 5.62 -19.68
C ASN A 15 5.38 4.56 -18.66
N VAL A 16 6.31 4.14 -17.79
CA VAL A 16 6.06 3.18 -16.72
C VAL A 16 5.30 3.86 -15.58
N LEU A 17 4.19 3.27 -15.13
CA LEU A 17 3.43 3.75 -13.96
C LEU A 17 3.70 2.95 -12.69
N TYR A 18 4.09 1.70 -12.85
CA TYR A 18 4.43 0.78 -11.76
C TYR A 18 5.60 -0.06 -12.21
N ALA A 19 6.56 -0.30 -11.32
CA ALA A 19 7.60 -1.30 -11.49
C ALA A 19 7.99 -1.86 -10.13
N GLU A 20 8.14 -3.18 -10.05
CA GLU A 20 8.63 -3.88 -8.86
C GLU A 20 9.45 -5.10 -9.29
N TRP A 21 10.46 -5.47 -8.51
CA TRP A 21 11.12 -6.77 -8.65
C TRP A 21 10.13 -7.89 -8.31
N VAL A 22 10.14 -8.98 -9.09
CA VAL A 22 9.36 -10.17 -8.75
C VAL A 22 10.15 -10.97 -7.70
N PRO A 23 9.61 -11.16 -6.48
CA PRO A 23 10.31 -11.87 -5.43
C PRO A 23 10.71 -13.29 -5.87
N GLY A 24 11.89 -13.73 -5.45
CA GLY A 24 12.41 -15.06 -5.77
C GLY A 24 12.80 -15.30 -7.24
N ARG A 25 12.62 -14.32 -8.14
CA ARG A 25 12.99 -14.45 -9.56
C ARG A 25 14.24 -13.65 -9.89
N GLU A 26 15.17 -14.29 -10.59
CA GLU A 26 16.42 -13.67 -11.02
C GLU A 26 16.15 -12.48 -11.96
N SER A 27 16.62 -11.29 -11.56
CA SER A 27 16.59 -10.06 -12.35
C SER A 27 15.28 -9.82 -13.11
N THR A 28 14.15 -10.19 -12.52
CA THR A 28 12.84 -10.09 -13.18
C THR A 28 12.03 -8.97 -12.55
N ILE A 29 11.51 -8.07 -13.38
CA ILE A 29 10.58 -7.02 -12.93
C ILE A 29 9.19 -7.26 -13.47
N ALA A 30 8.19 -6.86 -12.68
CA ALA A 30 6.84 -6.62 -13.14
C ALA A 30 6.65 -5.11 -13.36
N TYR A 31 6.01 -4.71 -14.45
CA TYR A 31 5.73 -3.29 -14.71
C TYR A 31 4.41 -3.06 -15.44
N SER A 32 3.83 -1.87 -15.26
CA SER A 32 2.65 -1.39 -16.01
C SER A 32 2.95 -0.09 -16.73
N THR A 33 2.19 0.20 -17.79
CA THR A 33 2.47 1.31 -18.69
C THR A 33 1.27 2.25 -18.87
N ALA A 34 1.54 3.41 -19.46
CA ALA A 34 0.53 4.42 -19.75
C ALA A 34 0.83 5.24 -21.01
N GLU A 35 -0.18 5.98 -21.44
CA GLU A 35 -0.05 7.02 -22.45
C GLU A 35 -0.01 8.40 -21.77
N PRO A 36 1.01 9.25 -22.01
CA PRO A 36 1.00 10.63 -21.53
C PRO A 36 -0.21 11.42 -22.03
N ARG A 37 -0.78 12.28 -21.19
CA ARG A 37 -1.93 13.14 -21.51
C ARG A 37 -1.67 14.57 -21.02
N SER A 38 -2.27 15.55 -21.70
CA SER A 38 -2.23 16.95 -21.26
C SER A 38 -3.27 17.29 -20.19
N THR A 39 -4.19 16.37 -19.90
CA THR A 39 -5.24 16.52 -18.87
C THR A 39 -4.84 15.79 -17.60
N PRO A 40 -5.26 16.25 -16.40
CA PRO A 40 -5.06 15.53 -15.15
C PRO A 40 -5.52 14.05 -15.27
N PRO A 41 -4.76 13.07 -14.74
CA PRO A 41 -3.54 13.23 -13.92
C PRO A 41 -2.24 13.50 -14.68
N GLY A 42 -2.28 13.62 -16.01
CA GLY A 42 -1.10 13.72 -16.87
C GLY A 42 -0.83 12.45 -17.68
N TRP A 43 -1.66 11.42 -17.50
CA TRP A 43 -1.58 10.16 -18.24
C TRP A 43 -2.93 9.44 -18.32
N GLN A 44 -2.98 8.45 -19.19
CA GLN A 44 -4.02 7.44 -19.30
C GLN A 44 -3.35 6.07 -19.11
N ALA A 45 -3.59 5.42 -17.98
CA ALA A 45 -3.06 4.08 -17.74
C ALA A 45 -3.64 3.07 -18.73
N TYR A 46 -2.79 2.14 -19.18
CA TYR A 46 -3.23 0.99 -19.96
C TYR A 46 -3.78 -0.14 -19.08
N ASN A 47 -3.53 -0.08 -17.77
CA ASN A 47 -3.90 -1.12 -16.79
C ASN A 47 -3.40 -2.51 -17.17
N ASP A 48 -2.32 -2.55 -17.95
CA ASP A 48 -1.61 -3.75 -18.36
C ASP A 48 -0.63 -4.17 -17.26
N LEU A 49 -0.06 -5.36 -17.43
CA LEU A 49 1.01 -5.86 -16.59
C LEU A 49 1.95 -6.70 -17.45
N TRP A 50 3.23 -6.39 -17.37
CA TRP A 50 4.30 -7.06 -18.05
C TRP A 50 5.25 -7.69 -17.05
N LEU A 51 5.78 -8.87 -17.37
CA LEU A 51 6.93 -9.48 -16.71
C LEU A 51 8.09 -9.51 -17.70
N VAL A 52 9.27 -9.10 -17.25
CA VAL A 52 10.47 -9.14 -18.08
C VAL A 52 11.68 -9.43 -17.23
N ARG A 53 12.56 -10.31 -17.74
CA ARG A 53 13.88 -10.50 -17.15
C ARG A 53 14.85 -9.50 -17.77
N ILE A 54 15.70 -8.90 -16.96
CA ILE A 54 16.69 -7.93 -17.38
C ILE A 54 18.06 -8.60 -17.34
N ASP A 55 18.86 -8.42 -18.38
CA ASP A 55 20.30 -8.68 -18.30
C ASP A 55 20.96 -7.62 -17.41
N PRO A 56 21.50 -7.97 -16.23
CA PRO A 56 22.07 -7.01 -15.30
C PRO A 56 23.32 -6.30 -15.83
N ALA A 57 23.98 -6.81 -16.88
CA ALA A 57 25.18 -6.20 -17.45
C ALA A 57 24.86 -5.19 -18.58
N SER A 58 23.77 -5.41 -19.32
CA SER A 58 23.45 -4.63 -20.53
C SER A 58 22.14 -3.86 -20.46
N GLY A 59 21.23 -4.22 -19.54
CA GLY A 59 19.86 -3.69 -19.48
C GLY A 59 18.95 -4.27 -20.55
N GLU A 60 19.41 -5.25 -21.34
CA GLU A 60 18.60 -5.91 -22.36
C GLU A 60 17.38 -6.59 -21.73
N LEU A 61 16.22 -6.41 -22.37
CA LEU A 61 14.96 -7.02 -21.97
C LEU A 61 14.84 -8.42 -22.57
N ILE A 62 14.85 -9.43 -21.71
CA ILE A 62 14.77 -10.84 -22.09
C ILE A 62 13.35 -11.35 -21.88
N ASN A 63 12.75 -11.88 -22.96
CA ASN A 63 11.43 -12.51 -22.98
C ASN A 63 10.32 -11.68 -22.30
N PRO A 64 10.07 -10.42 -22.74
CA PRO A 64 8.96 -9.64 -22.22
C PRO A 64 7.63 -10.36 -22.47
N GLN A 65 6.90 -10.63 -21.39
CA GLN A 65 5.59 -11.28 -21.40
C GLN A 65 4.55 -10.29 -20.89
N ARG A 66 3.51 -10.05 -21.68
CA ARG A 66 2.31 -9.36 -21.19
C ARG A 66 1.41 -10.36 -20.49
N VAL A 67 1.27 -10.23 -19.18
CA VAL A 67 0.40 -11.06 -18.34
C VAL A 67 -1.03 -10.51 -18.37
N VAL A 68 -1.17 -9.19 -18.19
CA VAL A 68 -2.47 -8.51 -18.28
C VAL A 68 -2.52 -7.67 -19.54
N GLU A 69 -3.51 -7.93 -20.38
CA GLU A 69 -3.82 -7.14 -21.58
C GLU A 69 -4.31 -5.74 -21.25
N ASN A 70 -4.11 -4.79 -22.17
CA ASN A 70 -4.58 -3.42 -22.01
C ASN A 70 -6.10 -3.42 -21.78
N ASN A 71 -6.55 -2.69 -20.75
CA ASN A 71 -7.94 -2.65 -20.38
C ASN A 71 -8.32 -1.29 -19.76
N SER A 72 -9.61 -1.04 -19.60
CA SER A 72 -10.12 0.25 -19.14
C SER A 72 -9.80 0.56 -17.68
N GLY A 73 -9.48 -0.46 -16.86
CA GLY A 73 -9.31 -0.33 -15.41
C GLY A 73 -10.59 -0.04 -14.64
N GLY A 74 -11.75 0.02 -15.31
CA GLY A 74 -13.04 0.34 -14.70
C GLY A 74 -13.19 1.83 -14.32
N PHE A 75 -13.95 2.10 -13.25
CA PHE A 75 -14.17 3.46 -12.77
C PHE A 75 -12.84 4.14 -12.43
N ALA A 76 -12.61 5.34 -12.98
CA ALA A 76 -11.37 6.08 -12.81
C ALA A 76 -10.10 5.27 -13.18
N GLY A 77 -10.22 4.32 -14.11
CA GLY A 77 -9.12 3.43 -14.51
C GLY A 77 -7.98 4.13 -15.26
N TRP A 78 -8.15 5.37 -15.71
CA TRP A 78 -7.08 6.18 -16.30
C TRP A 78 -5.94 6.51 -15.32
N TRP A 79 -6.21 6.43 -14.01
CA TRP A 79 -5.21 6.57 -12.96
C TRP A 79 -4.33 5.32 -12.79
N GLY A 80 -4.79 4.14 -13.25
CA GLY A 80 -4.05 2.88 -13.18
C GLY A 80 -4.55 1.88 -12.13
N THR A 81 -3.95 0.70 -12.15
CA THR A 81 -4.18 -0.40 -11.21
C THR A 81 -2.97 -0.45 -10.26
N GLY A 82 -3.21 -0.56 -8.96
CA GLY A 82 -2.16 -0.84 -7.98
C GLY A 82 -1.85 -2.34 -7.97
N PHE A 83 -0.61 -2.70 -7.69
CA PHE A 83 -0.14 -4.09 -7.67
C PHE A 83 0.75 -4.31 -6.43
N ALA A 84 0.74 -5.53 -5.90
CA ALA A 84 1.62 -5.92 -4.79
C ALA A 84 1.90 -7.44 -4.82
N TRP A 85 3.16 -7.83 -4.93
CA TRP A 85 3.58 -9.23 -4.90
C TRP A 85 3.48 -9.84 -3.50
N SER A 86 3.10 -11.11 -3.42
CA SER A 86 3.33 -11.93 -2.24
C SER A 86 4.82 -12.11 -1.98
N ALA A 87 5.22 -12.36 -0.73
CA ALA A 87 6.61 -12.48 -0.31
C ALA A 87 7.34 -13.61 -1.06
N ASP A 88 6.64 -14.71 -1.35
CA ASP A 88 7.15 -15.83 -2.15
C ASP A 88 7.18 -15.58 -3.67
N GLY A 89 6.60 -14.48 -4.16
CA GLY A 89 6.54 -14.12 -5.59
C GLY A 89 5.63 -15.01 -6.43
N THR A 90 4.73 -15.78 -5.80
CA THR A 90 3.81 -16.70 -6.50
C THR A 90 2.44 -16.09 -6.79
N ARG A 91 2.03 -15.06 -6.04
CA ARG A 91 0.75 -14.39 -6.19
C ARG A 91 0.93 -12.89 -6.33
N LEU A 92 0.03 -12.29 -7.12
CA LEU A 92 0.01 -10.86 -7.33
C LEU A 92 -1.37 -10.31 -6.98
N ALA A 93 -1.41 -9.42 -6.00
CA ALA A 93 -2.62 -8.70 -5.67
C ALA A 93 -2.77 -7.48 -6.60
N TYR A 94 -4.02 -7.09 -6.85
CA TYR A 94 -4.36 -5.85 -7.52
C TYR A 94 -5.25 -4.97 -6.62
N ALA A 95 -5.18 -3.65 -6.85
CA ALA A 95 -6.07 -2.67 -6.27
C ALA A 95 -6.63 -1.73 -7.34
N ARG A 96 -7.96 -1.65 -7.43
CA ARG A 96 -8.70 -0.72 -8.29
C ARG A 96 -9.63 0.15 -7.43
N ALA A 97 -10.25 1.15 -8.06
CA ALA A 97 -11.13 2.08 -7.35
C ALA A 97 -12.35 1.41 -6.68
N ASN A 98 -12.71 0.20 -7.10
CA ASN A 98 -13.89 -0.55 -6.65
C ASN A 98 -13.56 -1.81 -5.85
N GLY A 99 -12.30 -2.10 -5.55
CA GLY A 99 -11.95 -3.34 -4.86
C GLY A 99 -10.49 -3.76 -5.03
N ILE A 100 -10.18 -4.85 -4.32
CA ILE A 100 -8.92 -5.56 -4.40
C ILE A 100 -9.16 -7.04 -4.76
N GLY A 101 -8.13 -7.70 -5.26
CA GLY A 101 -8.19 -9.13 -5.55
C GLY A 101 -6.85 -9.66 -6.00
N LEU A 102 -6.84 -10.85 -6.62
CA LEU A 102 -5.66 -11.46 -7.20
C LEU A 102 -5.70 -11.44 -8.72
N ILE A 103 -4.53 -11.58 -9.33
CA ILE A 103 -4.38 -11.81 -10.77
C ILE A 103 -3.96 -13.26 -10.96
N ASP A 104 -4.71 -13.99 -11.78
CA ASP A 104 -4.24 -15.25 -12.34
C ASP A 104 -3.08 -14.94 -13.28
N LEU A 105 -1.86 -15.38 -12.93
CA LEU A 105 -0.65 -15.07 -13.68
C LEU A 105 -0.51 -15.88 -14.98
N ASP A 106 -1.30 -16.94 -15.15
CA ASP A 106 -1.32 -17.76 -16.36
C ASP A 106 -2.31 -17.21 -17.38
N THR A 107 -3.49 -16.74 -16.93
CA THR A 107 -4.54 -16.22 -17.82
C THR A 107 -4.60 -14.70 -17.93
N GLY A 108 -4.10 -13.99 -16.92
CA GLY A 108 -4.24 -12.53 -16.79
C GLY A 108 -5.58 -12.09 -16.23
N ASP A 109 -6.41 -13.01 -15.74
CA ASP A 109 -7.74 -12.71 -15.21
C ASP A 109 -7.67 -12.08 -13.81
N PHE A 110 -8.62 -11.19 -13.53
CA PHE A 110 -8.77 -10.54 -12.22
C PHE A 110 -9.77 -11.32 -11.38
N GLU A 111 -9.34 -11.79 -10.22
CA GLU A 111 -10.13 -12.56 -9.26
C GLU A 111 -10.45 -11.68 -8.03
N PRO A 112 -11.66 -11.08 -7.94
CA PRO A 112 -11.98 -10.16 -6.86
C PRO A 112 -12.08 -10.86 -5.51
N LEU A 113 -11.41 -10.33 -4.49
CA LEU A 113 -11.53 -10.79 -3.09
C LEU A 113 -12.43 -9.87 -2.26
N VAL A 114 -12.32 -8.56 -2.49
CA VAL A 114 -13.14 -7.54 -1.81
C VAL A 114 -13.62 -6.53 -2.84
N THR A 115 -14.93 -6.29 -2.85
CA THR A 115 -15.57 -5.29 -3.72
C THR A 115 -16.32 -4.27 -2.89
N TYR A 116 -16.20 -3.01 -3.25
CA TYR A 116 -16.91 -1.90 -2.61
C TYR A 116 -17.31 -0.84 -3.65
N THR A 117 -18.28 -0.01 -3.31
CA THR A 117 -18.65 1.14 -4.15
C THR A 117 -17.43 2.05 -4.32
N PRO A 118 -17.07 2.50 -5.53
CA PRO A 118 -15.97 3.45 -5.69
C PRO A 118 -16.24 4.77 -4.96
N PHE A 119 -15.25 5.24 -4.20
CA PHE A 119 -15.30 6.60 -3.67
C PHE A 119 -15.17 7.61 -4.82
N ASN A 120 -16.17 8.47 -4.97
CA ASN A 120 -16.23 9.48 -6.01
C ASN A 120 -15.85 10.85 -5.44
N SER A 121 -14.57 11.20 -5.55
CA SER A 121 -14.09 12.51 -5.12
C SER A 121 -14.61 13.61 -6.07
N PRO A 122 -15.11 14.75 -5.55
CA PRO A 122 -15.40 15.92 -6.38
C PRO A 122 -14.12 16.63 -6.87
N GLN A 123 -12.95 16.24 -6.38
CA GLN A 123 -11.65 16.76 -6.79
C GLN A 123 -11.00 15.86 -7.84
N SER A 124 -9.96 16.36 -8.51
CA SER A 124 -9.23 15.64 -9.56
C SER A 124 -8.24 14.60 -9.00
N TRP A 125 -8.71 13.68 -8.17
CA TRP A 125 -7.98 12.50 -7.70
C TRP A 125 -8.90 11.29 -7.54
N SER A 126 -8.33 10.09 -7.60
CA SER A 126 -9.06 8.84 -7.40
C SER A 126 -8.31 7.97 -6.40
N TRP A 127 -8.99 7.63 -5.31
CA TRP A 127 -8.44 6.77 -4.28
C TRP A 127 -8.42 5.30 -4.73
N ARG A 128 -7.38 4.60 -4.28
CA ARG A 128 -7.18 3.16 -4.39
C ARG A 128 -6.78 2.67 -3.01
N ALA A 129 -7.30 1.52 -2.63
CA ALA A 129 -6.86 0.86 -1.43
C ALA A 129 -5.38 0.46 -1.56
N ASN A 130 -4.68 0.51 -0.44
CA ASN A 130 -3.40 -0.16 -0.30
C ASN A 130 -3.62 -1.67 -0.10
N VAL A 131 -2.59 -2.45 -0.39
CA VAL A 131 -2.58 -3.89 -0.14
C VAL A 131 -1.27 -4.23 0.53
N SER A 132 -1.35 -4.94 1.66
CA SER A 132 -0.19 -5.49 2.37
C SER A 132 -0.39 -7.00 2.55
N TRP A 133 0.62 -7.79 2.21
CA TRP A 133 0.59 -9.25 2.36
C TRP A 133 1.06 -9.66 3.76
N SER A 134 0.40 -10.65 4.36
CA SER A 134 0.94 -11.33 5.53
C SER A 134 2.20 -12.11 5.14
N ALA A 135 3.12 -12.32 6.08
CA ALA A 135 4.40 -12.98 5.80
C ALA A 135 4.29 -14.45 5.34
N ASP A 136 3.17 -15.11 5.62
CA ASP A 136 2.82 -16.46 5.15
C ASP A 136 2.03 -16.46 3.83
N ASP A 137 1.86 -15.28 3.25
CA ASP A 137 1.12 -15.01 2.03
C ASP A 137 -0.35 -15.46 2.08
N GLN A 138 -0.93 -15.75 3.26
CA GLN A 138 -2.31 -16.26 3.34
C GLN A 138 -3.37 -15.15 3.39
N PHE A 139 -2.98 -13.94 3.78
CA PHE A 139 -3.90 -12.84 4.03
C PHE A 139 -3.44 -11.55 3.38
N LEU A 140 -4.41 -10.74 2.96
CA LEU A 140 -4.22 -9.39 2.48
C LEU A 140 -4.88 -8.44 3.47
N LEU A 141 -4.14 -7.41 3.87
CA LEU A 141 -4.61 -6.31 4.70
C LEU A 141 -4.83 -5.10 3.81
N THR A 142 -6.00 -4.46 3.95
CA THR A 142 -6.42 -3.40 3.03
C THR A 142 -7.36 -2.40 3.69
N THR A 143 -7.61 -1.29 3.00
CA THR A 143 -8.62 -0.31 3.37
C THR A 143 -9.88 -0.51 2.51
N VAL A 144 -11.06 -0.62 3.13
CA VAL A 144 -12.35 -0.83 2.43
C VAL A 144 -13.23 0.41 2.55
N HIS A 145 -13.80 0.88 1.43
CA HIS A 145 -14.80 1.94 1.44
C HIS A 145 -16.16 1.35 1.87
N GLY A 146 -16.65 1.81 3.02
CA GLY A 146 -17.81 1.26 3.70
C GLY A 146 -19.14 1.82 3.22
N SER A 147 -20.22 1.22 3.72
CA SER A 147 -21.58 1.69 3.46
C SER A 147 -21.83 3.10 4.02
N PRO A 148 -22.80 3.87 3.48
CA PRO A 148 -23.23 5.14 4.08
C PRO A 148 -23.51 5.01 5.58
N ILE A 149 -23.09 6.01 6.33
CA ILE A 149 -23.33 6.13 7.78
C ILE A 149 -24.58 6.97 8.02
N GLY A 150 -24.81 7.96 7.18
CA GLY A 150 -25.99 8.82 7.20
C GLY A 150 -26.84 8.68 5.94
N SER A 151 -27.30 9.82 5.44
CA SER A 151 -28.15 9.91 4.24
C SER A 151 -27.36 10.19 2.96
N GLU A 152 -26.03 10.24 3.04
CA GLU A 152 -25.16 10.41 1.89
C GLU A 152 -25.26 9.23 0.91
N PRO A 153 -25.07 9.46 -0.39
CA PRO A 153 -24.91 8.38 -1.36
C PRO A 153 -23.70 7.48 -1.03
N PRO A 154 -23.75 6.18 -1.39
CA PRO A 154 -22.65 5.24 -1.23
C PRO A 154 -21.30 5.71 -1.77
N GLU A 155 -21.28 6.46 -2.87
CA GLU A 155 -20.06 6.96 -3.51
C GLU A 155 -19.35 8.06 -2.70
N THR A 156 -20.04 8.63 -1.72
CA THR A 156 -19.56 9.73 -0.87
C THR A 156 -19.53 9.35 0.60
N SER A 157 -19.65 8.06 0.92
CA SER A 157 -19.58 7.57 2.29
C SER A 157 -18.26 8.00 2.95
N PRO A 158 -18.27 8.52 4.18
CA PRO A 158 -17.05 8.77 4.93
C PRO A 158 -16.54 7.52 5.65
N ALA A 159 -17.23 6.38 5.53
CA ALA A 159 -16.85 5.12 6.14
C ALA A 159 -15.67 4.50 5.38
N PHE A 160 -14.56 4.28 6.09
CA PHE A 160 -13.43 3.51 5.58
C PHE A 160 -12.90 2.63 6.69
N HIS A 161 -12.83 1.32 6.43
CA HIS A 161 -12.47 0.30 7.42
C HIS A 161 -11.09 -0.28 7.08
N VAL A 162 -10.38 -0.78 8.08
CA VAL A 162 -9.28 -1.73 7.85
C VAL A 162 -9.89 -3.12 7.80
N ALA A 163 -9.58 -3.87 6.75
CA ALA A 163 -10.10 -5.21 6.54
C ALA A 163 -8.99 -6.21 6.21
N VAL A 164 -9.25 -7.46 6.57
CA VAL A 164 -8.44 -8.61 6.16
C VAL A 164 -9.23 -9.44 5.17
N ALA A 165 -8.59 -9.83 4.08
CA ALA A 165 -9.09 -10.79 3.10
C ALA A 165 -8.19 -12.02 3.08
N GLU A 166 -8.78 -13.21 3.13
CA GLU A 166 -8.05 -14.46 2.92
C GLU A 166 -7.82 -14.67 1.42
N ALA A 167 -6.59 -15.04 1.05
CA ALA A 167 -6.12 -15.01 -0.33
C ALA A 167 -6.80 -16.03 -1.26
N SER A 168 -7.38 -17.12 -0.74
CA SER A 168 -8.22 -18.04 -1.54
C SER A 168 -9.64 -17.51 -1.79
N GLY A 169 -10.01 -16.37 -1.18
CA GLY A 169 -11.36 -15.79 -1.25
C GLY A 169 -12.36 -16.45 -0.31
N ALA A 170 -11.89 -17.21 0.69
CA ALA A 170 -12.77 -17.90 1.64
C ALA A 170 -13.57 -16.92 2.49
N PHE A 171 -12.96 -15.81 2.91
CA PHE A 171 -13.63 -14.75 3.65
C PHE A 171 -12.91 -13.41 3.55
N SER A 172 -13.64 -12.35 3.86
CA SER A 172 -13.10 -11.04 4.21
C SER A 172 -13.86 -10.47 5.42
N VAL A 173 -13.16 -9.72 6.26
CA VAL A 173 -13.72 -9.18 7.50
C VAL A 173 -13.09 -7.83 7.84
N ASP A 174 -13.92 -6.89 8.28
CA ASP A 174 -13.46 -5.61 8.83
C ASP A 174 -12.92 -5.84 10.25
N ILE A 175 -11.69 -5.40 10.50
CA ILE A 175 -11.00 -5.55 11.80
C ILE A 175 -10.82 -4.22 12.53
N ALA A 176 -10.96 -3.08 11.84
CA ALA A 176 -11.09 -1.77 12.48
C ALA A 176 -12.05 -0.88 11.71
N ASP A 177 -13.16 -0.53 12.37
CA ASP A 177 -14.18 0.34 11.78
C ASP A 177 -13.75 1.80 11.72
N ASN A 178 -14.11 2.47 10.62
CA ASN A 178 -13.97 3.91 10.47
C ASN A 178 -12.54 4.44 10.70
N ALA A 179 -11.55 3.64 10.31
CA ALA A 179 -10.14 4.02 10.33
C ALA A 179 -9.82 5.21 9.40
N GLY A 180 -10.62 5.43 8.36
CA GLY A 180 -10.48 6.56 7.44
C GLY A 180 -9.79 6.19 6.12
N ILE A 181 -10.00 7.02 5.11
CA ILE A 181 -9.57 6.76 3.72
C ILE A 181 -8.05 6.62 3.58
N TRP A 182 -7.29 7.26 4.48
CA TRP A 182 -5.83 7.21 4.52
C TRP A 182 -5.32 6.27 5.61
N SER A 183 -6.05 5.21 5.94
CA SER A 183 -5.64 4.28 7.00
C SER A 183 -4.43 3.42 6.65
N THR A 184 -4.20 3.14 5.36
CA THR A 184 -2.98 2.50 4.83
C THR A 184 -2.42 1.36 5.70
N PRO A 185 -3.23 0.35 6.08
CA PRO A 185 -2.81 -0.68 7.01
C PRO A 185 -1.70 -1.57 6.43
N ASP A 186 -0.72 -1.95 7.25
CA ASP A 186 0.47 -2.68 6.82
C ASP A 186 0.89 -3.73 7.86
N TYR A 187 1.19 -4.95 7.41
CA TYR A 187 1.76 -5.99 8.26
C TYR A 187 3.18 -5.63 8.68
N ALA A 188 3.53 -5.92 9.93
CA ALA A 188 4.90 -5.83 10.38
C ALA A 188 5.78 -6.84 9.62
N PRO A 189 7.03 -6.47 9.25
CA PRO A 189 7.98 -7.43 8.71
C PRO A 189 8.16 -8.62 9.66
N PRO A 190 8.25 -9.86 9.14
CA PRO A 190 8.38 -11.04 9.98
C PRO A 190 9.69 -10.97 10.75
N VAL A 191 9.58 -11.01 12.08
CA VAL A 191 10.71 -11.19 12.99
C VAL A 191 10.61 -12.61 13.51
N THR A 192 11.70 -13.36 13.38
CA THR A 192 11.80 -14.71 13.94
C THR A 192 12.67 -14.71 15.18
N ASP A 193 12.32 -15.54 16.16
CA ASP A 193 13.24 -15.85 17.25
C ASP A 193 14.37 -16.79 16.80
N ALA A 194 15.25 -17.15 17.74
CA ALA A 194 16.37 -18.04 17.49
C ALA A 194 15.95 -19.45 17.02
N ASP A 195 14.70 -19.85 17.29
CA ASP A 195 14.12 -21.13 16.90
C ASP A 195 13.34 -21.05 15.58
N GLY A 196 13.31 -19.86 14.96
CA GLY A 196 12.63 -19.62 13.68
C GLY A 196 11.12 -19.38 13.81
N ALA A 197 10.58 -19.26 15.03
CA ALA A 197 9.18 -18.95 15.23
C ALA A 197 8.93 -17.46 15.00
N ALA A 198 7.83 -17.12 14.32
CA ALA A 198 7.41 -15.73 14.17
C ALA A 198 7.08 -15.15 15.55
N ILE A 199 7.75 -14.06 15.91
CA ILE A 199 7.53 -13.34 17.18
C ILE A 199 6.87 -11.99 16.99
N ASN A 200 6.70 -11.54 15.74
CA ASN A 200 5.99 -10.31 15.43
C ASN A 200 4.89 -10.58 14.39
N GLU A 201 3.65 -10.65 14.86
CA GLU A 201 2.44 -10.81 14.04
C GLU A 201 1.53 -9.58 14.19
N GLN A 202 2.14 -8.39 14.18
CA GLN A 202 1.43 -7.14 14.34
C GLN A 202 1.07 -6.51 12.99
N ILE A 203 0.10 -5.59 13.05
CA ILE A 203 -0.24 -4.67 11.98
C ILE A 203 -0.10 -3.24 12.49
N ALA A 204 0.19 -2.31 11.60
CA ALA A 204 0.05 -0.89 11.86
C ALA A 204 -0.95 -0.27 10.89
N TYR A 205 -1.65 0.76 11.32
CA TYR A 205 -2.55 1.53 10.47
C TYR A 205 -2.76 2.94 11.03
N LEU A 206 -3.14 3.86 10.16
CA LEU A 206 -3.57 5.19 10.53
C LEU A 206 -5.07 5.18 10.86
N ARG A 207 -5.45 5.81 11.97
CA ARG A 207 -6.85 5.97 12.39
C ARG A 207 -7.25 7.43 12.43
N ALA A 208 -8.21 7.82 11.61
CA ALA A 208 -8.75 9.17 11.58
C ALA A 208 -9.34 9.55 12.94
N ARG A 209 -8.99 10.74 13.44
CA ARG A 209 -9.54 11.26 14.70
C ARG A 209 -11.00 11.72 14.59
N SER A 210 -11.43 12.01 13.37
CA SER A 210 -12.78 12.44 13.07
C SER A 210 -13.19 11.88 11.73
N ILE A 211 -14.20 11.01 11.75
CA ILE A 211 -14.76 10.39 10.55
C ILE A 211 -15.25 11.42 9.54
N ASN A 212 -15.91 12.49 10.01
CA ASN A 212 -16.44 13.57 9.20
C ASN A 212 -15.34 14.41 8.52
N ASN A 213 -14.10 14.32 9.00
CA ASN A 213 -12.96 15.04 8.44
C ASN A 213 -11.92 14.08 7.84
N SER A 214 -12.16 12.77 7.79
CA SER A 214 -11.14 11.76 7.43
C SER A 214 -10.60 11.94 6.00
N ILE A 215 -11.39 12.51 5.10
CA ILE A 215 -11.04 12.70 3.69
C ILE A 215 -10.28 14.01 3.43
N SER A 216 -10.41 15.01 4.31
CA SER A 216 -9.85 16.35 4.13
C SER A 216 -8.32 16.36 4.10
N GLU A 217 -7.71 17.37 3.47
CA GLU A 217 -6.27 17.62 3.57
C GLU A 217 -5.83 17.99 4.99
N SER A 218 -6.75 18.51 5.80
CA SER A 218 -6.52 18.82 7.23
C SER A 218 -6.84 17.65 8.15
N ALA A 219 -7.17 16.47 7.60
CA ALA A 219 -7.44 15.28 8.39
C ALA A 219 -6.24 14.93 9.27
N GLU A 220 -6.52 14.58 10.53
CA GLU A 220 -5.51 14.16 11.49
C GLU A 220 -5.76 12.69 11.86
N TYR A 221 -4.68 11.92 11.84
CA TYR A 221 -4.68 10.49 12.07
C TYR A 221 -3.77 10.15 13.27
N ASP A 222 -4.15 9.13 14.03
CA ASP A 222 -3.28 8.48 14.99
C ASP A 222 -2.64 7.25 14.32
N LEU A 223 -1.35 7.00 14.56
CA LEU A 223 -0.69 5.75 14.21
C LEU A 223 -1.03 4.71 15.29
N VAL A 224 -1.66 3.63 14.85
CA VAL A 224 -2.13 2.53 15.68
C VAL A 224 -1.33 1.27 15.33
N VAL A 225 -0.98 0.49 16.34
CA VAL A 225 -0.47 -0.88 16.21
C VAL A 225 -1.46 -1.83 16.87
N ALA A 226 -1.72 -2.98 16.27
CA ALA A 226 -2.62 -4.01 16.77
C ALA A 226 -2.07 -5.41 16.44
N ASP A 227 -2.64 -6.44 17.04
CA ASP A 227 -2.43 -7.82 16.61
C ASP A 227 -3.05 -8.03 15.22
N ARG A 228 -2.63 -9.08 14.48
CA ARG A 228 -3.09 -9.34 13.10
C ARG A 228 -4.60 -9.41 12.91
N ASP A 229 -5.34 -9.75 13.96
CA ASP A 229 -6.80 -9.84 13.96
C ASP A 229 -7.50 -8.53 14.35
N GLY A 230 -6.73 -7.45 14.56
CA GLY A 230 -7.19 -6.14 15.00
C GLY A 230 -7.36 -6.01 16.52
N SER A 231 -7.13 -7.08 17.29
CA SER A 231 -7.21 -7.03 18.75
C SER A 231 -6.00 -6.30 19.36
N ASN A 232 -6.10 -5.95 20.64
CA ASN A 232 -5.04 -5.25 21.39
C ASN A 232 -4.54 -3.94 20.74
N ALA A 233 -5.38 -3.27 19.95
CA ALA A 233 -5.04 -2.03 19.26
C ALA A 233 -4.65 -0.90 20.23
N THR A 234 -3.48 -0.31 19.99
CA THR A 234 -2.85 0.74 20.79
C THR A 234 -2.37 1.89 19.91
N VAL A 235 -2.59 3.13 20.34
CA VAL A 235 -2.03 4.31 19.66
C VAL A 235 -0.57 4.44 20.08
N VAL A 236 0.34 4.29 19.12
CA VAL A 236 1.78 4.48 19.35
C VAL A 236 2.23 5.91 19.05
N PHE A 237 1.48 6.64 18.21
CA PHE A 237 1.74 8.05 17.96
C PHE A 237 0.46 8.81 17.56
N PRO A 238 0.26 10.07 18.01
CA PRO A 238 1.08 10.80 18.96
C PRO A 238 0.92 10.27 20.39
N ALA A 239 1.85 10.63 21.28
CA ALA A 239 1.89 10.13 22.67
C ALA A 239 0.67 10.58 23.51
N SER A 240 -0.07 11.60 23.05
CA SER A 240 -1.31 12.06 23.67
C SER A 240 -2.30 12.54 22.62
N SER A 241 -3.59 12.28 22.86
CA SER A 241 -4.69 12.79 22.01
C SER A 241 -4.78 14.32 21.96
N ALA A 242 -4.17 15.02 22.91
CA ALA A 242 -4.10 16.49 22.92
C ALA A 242 -3.06 17.04 21.92
N GLN A 243 -2.09 16.23 21.50
CA GLN A 243 -1.11 16.61 20.47
C GLN A 243 -1.75 16.49 19.08
N PRO A 244 -1.39 17.33 18.11
CA PRO A 244 -1.83 17.18 16.72
C PRO A 244 -1.54 15.78 16.18
N GLY A 245 -2.47 15.23 15.40
CA GLY A 245 -2.25 13.94 14.74
C GLY A 245 -1.34 14.04 13.52
N LEU A 246 -1.07 12.88 12.91
CA LEU A 246 -0.39 12.78 11.63
C LEU A 246 -1.27 13.33 10.52
N ARG A 247 -0.65 14.11 9.62
CA ARG A 247 -1.26 14.53 8.34
C ARG A 247 -0.61 13.85 7.15
N ALA A 248 0.61 13.32 7.33
CA ALA A 248 1.22 12.41 6.38
C ALA A 248 0.38 11.13 6.32
N ARG A 249 0.22 10.60 5.11
CA ARG A 249 -0.63 9.45 4.80
C ARG A 249 0.18 8.16 4.63
N GLU A 250 1.43 8.19 5.05
CA GLU A 250 2.43 7.14 4.83
C GLU A 250 3.28 6.99 6.08
N PHE A 251 3.55 5.74 6.44
CA PHE A 251 4.52 5.31 7.43
C PHE A 251 5.25 4.08 6.87
N ALA A 252 6.39 3.72 7.45
CA ALA A 252 7.11 2.52 7.04
C ALA A 252 7.72 1.81 8.24
N TRP A 253 7.42 0.52 8.36
CA TRP A 253 8.04 -0.37 9.32
C TRP A 253 9.55 -0.49 9.08
N ALA A 254 10.33 -0.44 10.16
CA ALA A 254 11.73 -0.82 10.13
C ALA A 254 11.86 -2.31 9.78
N PRO A 255 12.93 -2.75 9.09
CA PRO A 255 13.10 -4.15 8.69
C PRO A 255 13.16 -5.15 9.84
N ASP A 256 13.40 -4.67 11.07
CA ASP A 256 13.41 -5.45 12.30
C ASP A 256 12.03 -5.53 13.00
N GLY A 257 11.01 -4.90 12.43
CA GLY A 257 9.64 -4.88 12.94
C GLY A 257 9.44 -4.17 14.28
N ARG A 258 10.46 -3.49 14.83
CA ARG A 258 10.39 -2.90 16.19
C ARG A 258 10.07 -1.42 16.20
N SER A 259 10.24 -0.76 15.07
CA SER A 259 10.03 0.69 14.96
C SER A 259 9.29 1.05 13.69
N ILE A 260 8.62 2.19 13.72
CA ILE A 260 7.89 2.74 12.56
C ILE A 260 8.41 4.15 12.29
N SER A 261 8.79 4.38 11.04
CA SER A 261 9.18 5.70 10.54
C SER A 261 7.97 6.40 9.91
N PHE A 262 7.85 7.71 10.13
CA PHE A 262 6.75 8.52 9.60
C PHE A 262 7.16 9.99 9.49
N VAL A 263 6.38 10.77 8.76
CA VAL A 263 6.55 12.23 8.69
C VAL A 263 5.58 12.92 9.62
N TYR A 264 6.12 13.74 10.52
CA TYR A 264 5.34 14.56 11.43
C TYR A 264 5.85 15.99 11.43
N GLN A 265 4.95 16.94 11.15
CA GLN A 265 5.25 18.37 11.01
C GLN A 265 6.42 18.64 10.04
N GLY A 266 6.47 17.90 8.93
CA GLY A 266 7.50 18.04 7.88
C GLY A 266 8.86 17.41 8.19
N SER A 267 9.03 16.83 9.39
CA SER A 267 10.28 16.14 9.77
C SER A 267 10.11 14.64 9.77
N LEU A 268 11.20 13.90 9.58
CA LEU A 268 11.22 12.45 9.74
C LEU A 268 11.28 12.10 11.22
N TRP A 269 10.43 11.16 11.64
CA TRP A 269 10.38 10.62 12.99
C TRP A 269 10.46 9.10 12.97
N LEU A 270 10.90 8.54 14.08
CA LEU A 270 10.93 7.11 14.36
C LEU A 270 10.30 6.85 15.71
N VAL A 271 9.27 6.01 15.78
CA VAL A 271 8.68 5.54 17.04
C VAL A 271 9.05 4.09 17.28
N ASP A 272 9.47 3.80 18.50
CA ASP A 272 9.63 2.42 18.99
C ASP A 272 8.25 1.87 19.39
N VAL A 273 7.87 0.72 18.84
CA VAL A 273 6.52 0.17 18.96
C VAL A 273 6.20 -0.32 20.37
N GLU A 274 7.20 -0.85 21.08
CA GLU A 274 7.00 -1.39 22.43
C GLU A 274 6.90 -0.28 23.49
N SER A 275 7.79 0.71 23.44
CA SER A 275 7.85 1.80 24.41
C SER A 275 6.98 3.00 24.07
N GLY A 276 6.57 3.16 22.80
CA GLY A 276 5.87 4.35 22.30
C GLY A 276 6.73 5.62 22.27
N ILE A 277 8.05 5.50 22.46
CA ILE A 277 8.97 6.64 22.45
C ILE A 277 9.25 7.02 20.99
N ALA A 278 8.87 8.25 20.62
CA ALA A 278 9.12 8.80 19.30
C ALA A 278 10.28 9.82 19.30
N ASN A 279 11.22 9.64 18.38
CA ASN A 279 12.38 10.50 18.19
C ASN A 279 12.35 11.16 16.81
N GLN A 280 12.64 12.46 16.78
CA GLN A 280 12.81 13.21 15.54
C GLN A 280 14.21 12.96 14.96
N LEU A 281 14.29 12.64 13.66
CA LEU A 281 15.55 12.34 12.95
C LEU A 281 16.03 13.51 12.09
N THR A 282 15.13 14.36 11.59
CA THR A 282 15.49 15.53 10.76
C THR A 282 14.85 16.82 11.30
N LEU A 283 15.41 17.98 10.92
CA LEU A 283 14.97 19.31 11.40
C LEU A 283 14.67 20.29 10.25
N ASP A 284 14.75 19.83 9.00
CA ASP A 284 14.70 20.66 7.78
C ASP A 284 13.28 20.89 7.25
N SER A 285 12.27 20.22 7.83
CA SER A 285 10.87 20.33 7.42
C SER A 285 10.58 19.97 5.95
N GLY A 286 11.50 19.23 5.33
CA GLY A 286 11.42 18.80 3.92
C GLY A 286 11.17 17.30 3.74
N ALA A 287 10.96 16.56 4.82
CA ALA A 287 10.82 15.11 4.76
C ALA A 287 9.47 14.71 4.13
N ALA A 288 9.53 13.73 3.23
CA ALA A 288 8.37 13.10 2.60
C ALA A 288 8.69 11.64 2.29
N ARG A 289 7.67 10.78 2.25
CA ARG A 289 7.73 9.39 1.79
C ARG A 289 8.87 8.56 2.43
N PRO A 290 8.82 8.34 3.76
CA PRO A 290 9.84 7.55 4.44
C PRO A 290 9.80 6.11 3.94
N VAL A 291 10.97 5.55 3.61
CA VAL A 291 11.13 4.16 3.19
C VAL A 291 12.39 3.57 3.83
N TRP A 292 12.38 2.25 4.05
CA TRP A 292 13.55 1.51 4.47
C TRP A 292 14.12 0.73 3.28
N THR A 293 15.45 0.64 3.23
CA THR A 293 16.20 -0.13 2.24
C THR A 293 17.17 -1.08 2.95
N ARG A 294 17.42 -2.25 2.35
CA ARG A 294 18.39 -3.25 2.81
C ARG A 294 19.68 -3.23 1.99
#